data_AF-A0A6N9PV74-F1
#
_entry.id   AF-A0A6N9PV74-F1
#
_cell.length_a   1.000
_cell.length_b   1.000
_cell.length_c   1.000
_cell.angle_alpha   90.00
_cell.angle_beta   90.00
_cell.angle_gamma   90.00
#
_symmetry.space_group_name_H-M   'P 1'
#
loop_
_entity.id
_entity.type
_entity.pdbx_description
1 polymer ?
#
loop_
_entity_poly.entity_id
_entity_poly.type
_entity_poly.pdbx_seq_one_letter_code
_entity_poly.pdbx_strand_id
1 'polypeptide(L)'
;MIGGNYMLQFAGGRFSAHGVSFTMPDGFYLHDEMFHPFALCCLSPNQRVYITVEIAPDGREVLSGLQALFEENPSLHPASVVRPITVNATRGYDVLYDCNNISYYQARLRFAGGQIVTCIAQCEQQSGMDLRENTAVQALLHTIRAE
;
A
#
# COMPACT_ATOMS: atom_id res chain seq x y z
N MET A 1 -20.58 -13.34 -19.30
CA MET A 1 -19.37 -12.79 -18.67
C MET A 1 -19.56 -11.29 -18.55
N ILE A 2 -19.81 -10.79 -17.35
CA ILE A 2 -19.91 -9.35 -17.10
C ILE A 2 -18.47 -8.84 -17.03
N GLY A 3 -18.12 -7.89 -17.91
CA GLY A 3 -16.78 -7.34 -18.02
C GLY A 3 -16.32 -6.77 -16.68
N GLY A 4 -15.33 -7.41 -16.07
CA GLY A 4 -14.71 -6.90 -14.86
C GLY A 4 -13.96 -5.62 -15.17
N ASN A 5 -14.07 -4.61 -14.31
CA ASN A 5 -13.28 -3.39 -14.46
C ASN A 5 -11.79 -3.72 -14.32
N TYR A 6 -11.05 -3.61 -15.43
CA TYR A 6 -9.61 -3.87 -15.53
C TYR A 6 -8.73 -2.67 -15.17
N MET A 7 -9.31 -1.59 -14.63
CA MET A 7 -8.58 -0.39 -14.24
C MET A 7 -9.15 0.15 -12.94
N LEU A 8 -8.33 0.87 -12.18
CA LEU A 8 -8.76 1.58 -11.00
C LEU A 8 -9.85 2.59 -11.37
N GLN A 9 -11.03 2.43 -10.79
CA GLN A 9 -12.17 3.32 -11.02
C GLN A 9 -12.45 4.17 -9.79
N PHE A 10 -12.70 5.45 -10.01
CA PHE A 10 -13.16 6.34 -8.96
C PHE A 10 -14.68 6.52 -9.05
N ALA A 11 -15.40 6.05 -8.04
CA ALA A 11 -16.85 6.20 -7.93
C ALA A 11 -17.28 6.29 -6.46
N GLY A 12 -18.24 7.18 -6.15
CA GLY A 12 -18.77 7.31 -4.79
C GLY A 12 -17.71 7.65 -3.72
N GLY A 13 -16.65 8.38 -4.09
CA GLY A 13 -15.57 8.75 -3.18
C GLY A 13 -14.54 7.64 -2.93
N ARG A 14 -14.58 6.54 -3.68
CA ARG A 14 -13.69 5.38 -3.51
C ARG A 14 -13.00 5.03 -4.82
N PHE A 15 -11.80 4.47 -4.70
CA PHE A 15 -11.09 3.82 -5.77
C PHE A 15 -11.32 2.31 -5.67
N SER A 16 -11.68 1.65 -6.77
CA SER A 16 -11.90 0.21 -6.79
C SER A 16 -11.34 -0.47 -8.03
N ALA A 17 -10.87 -1.70 -7.83
CA ALA A 17 -10.48 -2.64 -8.87
C ALA A 17 -10.56 -4.07 -8.31
N HIS A 18 -10.86 -5.04 -9.17
CA HIS A 18 -10.87 -6.47 -8.81
C HIS A 18 -11.69 -6.83 -7.55
N GLY A 19 -12.79 -6.12 -7.28
CA GLY A 19 -13.64 -6.39 -6.11
C GLY A 19 -13.05 -5.93 -4.77
N VAL A 20 -12.07 -5.03 -4.80
CA VAL A 20 -11.49 -4.38 -3.62
C VAL A 20 -11.53 -2.88 -3.81
N SER A 21 -11.79 -2.14 -2.74
CA SER A 21 -11.83 -0.68 -2.76
C SER A 21 -11.15 -0.03 -1.57
N PHE A 22 -10.72 1.22 -1.75
CA PHE A 22 -10.09 2.07 -0.73
C PHE A 22 -10.41 3.54 -0.99
N THR A 23 -10.07 4.42 -0.05
CA THR A 23 -10.14 5.88 -0.24
C THR A 23 -8.75 6.50 -0.15
N MET A 24 -8.60 7.67 -0.77
CA MET A 24 -7.44 8.53 -0.53
C MET A 24 -7.60 9.24 0.83
N PRO A 25 -6.53 9.51 1.59
CA PRO A 25 -6.60 10.34 2.79
C PRO A 25 -7.05 11.76 2.46
N ASP A 26 -7.81 12.37 3.35
CA ASP A 26 -8.32 13.73 3.16
C ASP A 26 -7.17 14.74 2.98
N GLY A 27 -7.32 15.63 1.99
CA GLY A 27 -6.38 16.69 1.69
C GLY A 27 -5.13 16.27 0.91
N PHE A 28 -4.89 14.98 0.68
CA PHE A 28 -3.77 14.53 -0.13
C PHE A 28 -3.96 14.91 -1.61
N TYR A 29 -2.84 15.19 -2.29
CA TYR A 29 -2.81 15.41 -3.73
C TYR A 29 -2.64 14.08 -4.46
N LEU A 30 -3.28 13.91 -5.61
CA LEU A 30 -2.92 12.83 -6.54
C LEU A 30 -1.56 13.13 -7.15
N HIS A 31 -0.70 12.12 -7.24
CA HIS A 31 0.65 12.24 -7.77
C HIS A 31 0.85 11.30 -8.95
N ASP A 32 1.34 11.83 -10.07
CA ASP A 32 1.34 11.16 -11.38
C ASP A 32 2.76 10.73 -11.81
N GLU A 33 3.44 9.92 -10.98
CA GLU A 33 4.81 9.49 -11.30
C GLU A 33 4.90 8.18 -12.08
N MET A 34 3.85 7.35 -12.10
CA MET A 34 3.85 6.14 -12.92
C MET A 34 2.44 5.62 -13.17
N PHE A 35 2.06 5.50 -14.44
CA PHE A 35 0.79 4.90 -14.82
C PHE A 35 0.84 3.38 -14.62
N HIS A 36 0.44 2.91 -13.44
CA HIS A 36 0.08 1.52 -13.22
C HIS A 36 -1.45 1.43 -13.11
N PRO A 37 -2.14 0.67 -13.97
CA PRO A 37 -3.60 0.74 -14.11
C PRO A 37 -4.38 0.35 -12.85
N PHE A 38 -3.70 -0.29 -11.89
CA PHE A 38 -4.25 -0.75 -10.62
C PHE A 38 -3.65 -0.05 -9.40
N ALA A 39 -2.91 1.05 -9.60
CA ALA A 39 -2.29 1.79 -8.51
C ALA A 39 -2.80 3.23 -8.41
N LEU A 40 -2.83 3.72 -7.17
CA LEU A 40 -3.01 5.12 -6.85
C LEU A 40 -1.77 5.62 -6.13
N CYS A 41 -1.26 6.77 -6.54
CA CYS A 41 -0.18 7.46 -5.85
C CYS A 41 -0.71 8.80 -5.33
N CYS A 42 -0.42 9.11 -4.07
CA CYS A 42 -0.84 10.36 -3.44
C CYS A 42 0.22 10.92 -2.49
N LEU A 43 0.24 12.24 -2.38
CA LEU A 43 1.21 13.01 -1.62
C LEU A 43 0.51 13.87 -0.58
N SER A 44 0.99 13.79 0.67
CA SER A 44 0.51 14.62 1.76
C SER A 44 0.62 16.13 1.47
N PRO A 45 -0.22 16.98 2.07
CA PRO A 45 -0.20 18.44 1.84
C PRO A 45 1.16 19.11 2.09
N ASN A 46 1.92 18.59 3.06
CA ASN A 46 3.25 19.09 3.41
C ASN A 46 4.38 18.45 2.59
N GLN A 47 4.04 17.58 1.62
CA GLN A 47 4.94 16.89 0.71
C GLN A 47 5.96 15.96 1.40
N ARG A 48 5.65 15.46 2.61
CA ARG A 48 6.59 14.61 3.38
C ARG A 48 6.28 13.12 3.33
N VAL A 49 5.01 12.78 3.17
CA VAL A 49 4.52 11.40 3.09
C VAL A 49 3.95 11.17 1.71
N TYR A 50 4.53 10.21 1.01
CA TYR A 50 4.05 9.72 -0.26
C TYR A 50 3.48 8.31 -0.06
N ILE A 51 2.29 8.04 -0.59
CA ILE A 51 1.61 6.76 -0.42
C ILE A 51 1.21 6.22 -1.79
N THR A 52 1.59 4.96 -2.04
CA THR A 52 1.15 4.16 -3.18
C THR A 52 0.26 3.02 -2.69
N VAL A 53 -0.89 2.84 -3.33
CA VAL A 53 -1.78 1.69 -3.12
C VAL A 53 -1.90 0.95 -4.43
N GLU A 54 -1.59 -0.34 -4.45
CA GLU A 54 -1.66 -1.19 -5.64
C GLU A 54 -2.56 -2.40 -5.37
N ILE A 55 -3.42 -2.75 -6.34
CA ILE A 55 -4.26 -3.95 -6.30
C ILE A 55 -3.75 -4.95 -7.35
N ALA A 56 -3.23 -6.09 -6.90
CA ALA A 56 -2.88 -7.22 -7.76
C ALA A 56 -4.01 -8.27 -7.74
N PRO A 57 -4.56 -8.68 -8.90
CA PRO A 57 -5.66 -9.65 -8.96
C PRO A 57 -5.24 -11.05 -8.50
N ASP A 58 -4.03 -11.48 -8.85
CA ASP A 58 -3.43 -12.77 -8.49
C ASP A 58 -2.00 -12.56 -7.99
N GLY A 59 -1.85 -12.38 -6.68
CA GLY A 59 -0.55 -12.13 -6.06
C GLY A 59 0.11 -13.38 -5.49
N ARG A 60 1.46 -13.38 -5.44
CA ARG A 60 2.25 -14.38 -4.68
C ARG A 60 1.79 -14.43 -3.22
N GLU A 61 2.13 -15.51 -2.51
CA GLU A 61 1.85 -15.58 -1.06
C GLU A 61 2.47 -14.35 -0.33
N VAL A 62 1.73 -13.75 0.60
CA VAL A 62 2.03 -12.39 1.08
C VAL A 62 3.38 -12.34 1.80
N LEU A 63 3.64 -13.32 2.66
CA LEU A 63 4.84 -13.35 3.48
C LEU A 63 6.07 -13.58 2.61
N SER A 64 6.07 -14.61 1.77
CA SER A 64 7.14 -14.87 0.82
C SER A 64 7.36 -13.70 -0.14
N GLY A 65 6.30 -13.02 -0.57
CA GLY A 65 6.40 -11.83 -1.41
C GLY A 65 7.08 -10.63 -0.73
N LEU A 66 6.95 -10.48 0.60
CA LEU A 66 7.67 -9.46 1.37
C LEU A 66 9.10 -9.91 1.70
N GLN A 67 9.33 -11.19 1.97
CA GLN A 67 10.67 -11.72 2.24
C GLN A 67 11.55 -11.64 0.98
N ALA A 68 11.01 -12.05 -0.18
CA ALA A 68 11.69 -11.99 -1.46
C ALA A 68 12.12 -10.56 -1.85
N LEU A 69 11.40 -9.52 -1.39
CA LEU A 69 11.77 -8.12 -1.61
C LEU A 69 13.21 -7.83 -1.16
N PHE A 70 13.61 -8.38 -0.01
CA PHE A 70 14.94 -8.15 0.59
C PHE A 70 16.00 -9.13 0.07
N GLU A 71 15.59 -10.33 -0.35
CA GLU A 71 16.48 -11.30 -0.97
C GLU A 71 16.87 -10.87 -2.40
N GLU A 72 15.92 -10.34 -3.16
CA GLU A 72 16.09 -9.94 -4.56
C GLU A 72 16.71 -8.55 -4.71
N ASN A 73 16.63 -7.68 -3.68
CA ASN A 73 17.14 -6.31 -3.73
C ASN A 73 18.07 -5.98 -2.54
N PRO A 74 19.40 -6.06 -2.72
CA PRO A 74 20.36 -5.83 -1.64
C PRO A 74 20.44 -4.38 -1.16
N SER A 75 19.81 -3.43 -1.87
CA SER A 75 19.77 -2.01 -1.47
C SER A 75 18.67 -1.72 -0.44
N LEU A 76 17.78 -2.69 -0.19
CA LEU A 76 16.71 -2.57 0.79
C LEU A 76 17.17 -3.13 2.13
N HIS A 77 17.10 -2.32 3.17
CA HIS A 77 17.55 -2.67 4.50
C HIS A 77 16.36 -2.76 5.46
N PRO A 78 15.99 -3.96 5.94
CA PRO A 78 14.90 -4.11 6.91
C PRO A 78 15.19 -3.32 8.19
N ALA A 79 14.28 -2.42 8.55
CA ALA A 79 14.29 -1.68 9.82
C ALA A 79 13.42 -2.36 10.90
N SER A 80 12.56 -3.30 10.49
CA SER A 80 11.82 -4.16 11.40
C SER A 80 11.73 -5.59 10.86
N VAL A 81 11.40 -6.54 11.74
CA VAL A 81 10.91 -7.84 11.30
C VAL A 81 9.59 -7.70 10.53
N VAL A 82 9.34 -8.62 9.59
CA VAL A 82 8.02 -8.75 8.96
C VAL A 82 7.04 -9.25 10.02
N ARG A 83 5.95 -8.50 10.26
CA ARG A 83 4.98 -8.83 11.31
C ARG A 83 3.59 -9.10 10.73
N PRO A 84 2.83 -10.06 11.27
CA PRO A 84 1.44 -10.26 10.87
C PRO A 84 0.59 -9.08 11.33
N ILE A 85 -0.36 -8.67 10.49
CA ILE A 85 -1.34 -7.63 10.78
C ILE A 85 -2.76 -8.09 10.43
N THR A 86 -3.75 -7.42 11.02
CA THR A 86 -5.16 -7.57 10.64
C THR A 86 -5.78 -6.19 10.49
N VAL A 87 -6.31 -5.90 9.31
CA VAL A 87 -6.99 -4.64 8.98
C VAL A 87 -8.37 -4.99 8.47
N ASN A 88 -9.43 -4.48 9.10
CA ASN A 88 -10.83 -4.78 8.73
C ASN A 88 -11.11 -6.28 8.56
N ALA A 89 -10.66 -7.10 9.52
CA ALA A 89 -10.71 -8.57 9.48
C ALA A 89 -9.93 -9.26 8.34
N THR A 90 -9.23 -8.49 7.51
CA THR A 90 -8.36 -8.99 6.44
C THR A 90 -6.95 -9.15 7.00
N ARG A 91 -6.38 -10.34 6.83
CA ARG A 91 -5.04 -10.67 7.31
C ARG A 91 -3.99 -10.26 6.31
N GLY A 92 -2.81 -9.94 6.82
CA GLY A 92 -1.67 -9.58 6.00
C GLY A 92 -0.40 -9.52 6.81
N TYR A 93 0.60 -8.85 6.23
CA TYR A 93 1.88 -8.61 6.88
C TYR A 93 2.34 -7.19 6.59
N ASP A 94 3.09 -6.59 7.51
CA ASP A 94 3.80 -5.34 7.27
C ASP A 94 5.28 -5.40 7.63
N VAL A 95 6.03 -4.44 7.12
CA VAL A 95 7.45 -4.27 7.40
C VAL A 95 7.84 -2.79 7.25
N LEU A 96 8.81 -2.36 8.06
CA LEU A 96 9.54 -1.12 7.87
C LEU A 96 10.92 -1.43 7.27
N TYR A 97 11.35 -0.64 6.31
CA TYR A 97 12.67 -0.78 5.70
C TYR A 97 13.16 0.55 5.13
N ASP A 98 14.44 0.59 4.82
CA ASP A 98 15.14 1.77 4.33
C ASP A 98 15.78 1.49 2.97
N CYS A 99 15.86 2.51 2.13
CA CYS A 99 16.64 2.51 0.89
C CYS A 99 17.21 3.91 0.66
N ASN A 100 18.53 4.02 0.59
CA ASN A 100 19.24 5.30 0.57
C ASN A 100 18.78 6.20 1.74
N ASN A 101 18.29 7.41 1.46
CA ASN A 101 17.83 8.38 2.45
C ASN A 101 16.30 8.35 2.68
N ILE A 102 15.62 7.28 2.26
CA ILE A 102 14.17 7.15 2.32
C ILE A 102 13.79 5.97 3.22
N SER A 103 12.87 6.23 4.14
CA SER A 103 12.22 5.20 4.95
C SER A 103 10.90 4.80 4.31
N TYR A 104 10.59 3.52 4.41
CA TYR A 104 9.41 2.90 3.85
C TYR A 104 8.64 2.13 4.91
N TYR A 105 7.33 2.20 4.80
CA TYR A 105 6.39 1.26 5.38
C TYR A 105 5.68 0.54 4.25
N GLN A 106 5.64 -0.80 4.29
CA GLN A 106 4.86 -1.58 3.34
C GLN A 106 3.95 -2.57 4.07
N ALA A 107 2.65 -2.49 3.77
CA ALA A 107 1.65 -3.45 4.19
C ALA A 107 1.12 -4.21 2.98
N ARG A 108 0.93 -5.52 3.11
CA ARG A 108 0.28 -6.35 2.10
C ARG A 108 -0.86 -7.15 2.73
N LEU A 109 -2.07 -6.99 2.19
CA LEU A 109 -3.30 -7.63 2.68
C LEU A 109 -3.81 -8.63 1.65
N ARG A 110 -4.19 -9.84 2.08
CA ARG A 110 -4.75 -10.87 1.19
C ARG A 110 -6.25 -11.00 1.40
N PHE A 111 -7.01 -10.78 0.33
CA PHE A 111 -8.46 -10.93 0.31
C PHE A 111 -8.88 -12.35 -0.08
N ALA A 112 -10.09 -12.74 0.31
CA ALA A 112 -10.62 -14.08 0.07
C ALA A 112 -10.76 -14.40 -1.43
N GLY A 113 -10.95 -13.39 -2.28
CA GLY A 113 -11.00 -13.53 -3.73
C GLY A 113 -9.64 -13.73 -4.40
N GLY A 114 -8.53 -13.78 -3.64
CA GLY A 114 -7.17 -13.98 -4.15
C GLY A 114 -6.37 -12.69 -4.34
N GLN A 115 -7.03 -11.54 -4.31
CA GLN A 115 -6.41 -10.24 -4.51
C GLN A 115 -5.43 -9.91 -3.39
N ILE A 116 -4.36 -9.21 -3.75
CA ILE A 116 -3.43 -8.62 -2.80
C ILE A 116 -3.44 -7.11 -2.96
N VAL A 117 -3.70 -6.41 -1.86
CA VAL A 117 -3.52 -4.97 -1.80
C VAL A 117 -2.19 -4.67 -1.13
N THR A 118 -1.35 -3.93 -1.84
CA THR A 118 -0.08 -3.44 -1.33
C THR A 118 -0.20 -1.94 -1.07
N CYS A 119 0.02 -1.53 0.18
CA CYS A 119 0.12 -0.12 0.56
C CYS A 119 1.58 0.17 0.92
N ILE A 120 2.20 1.11 0.22
CA ILE A 120 3.57 1.56 0.45
C ILE A 120 3.50 3.03 0.84
N ALA A 121 3.99 3.38 2.02
CA ALA A 121 4.22 4.75 2.41
C ALA A 121 5.74 5.01 2.47
N GLN A 122 6.17 6.21 2.09
CA GLN A 122 7.56 6.62 2.16
C GLN A 122 7.72 8.06 2.63
N CYS A 123 8.84 8.33 3.30
CA CYS A 123 9.26 9.67 3.70
C CYS A 123 10.79 9.74 3.75
N GLU A 124 11.35 10.96 3.74
CA GLU A 124 12.77 11.13 4.02
C GLU A 124 13.12 10.66 5.45
N GLN A 125 14.23 9.94 5.60
CA GLN A 125 14.70 9.42 6.89
C GLN A 125 14.87 10.51 7.95
N GLN A 126 15.38 11.67 7.54
CA GLN A 126 15.59 12.82 8.43
C GLN A 126 14.30 13.38 9.06
N SER A 127 13.12 12.98 8.55
CA SER A 127 11.85 13.35 9.15
C SER A 127 11.61 12.71 10.53
N GLY A 128 12.28 11.60 10.84
CA GLY A 128 12.08 10.83 12.08
C GLY A 128 10.66 10.28 12.23
N MET A 129 9.89 10.22 11.14
CA MET A 129 8.49 9.82 11.16
C MET A 129 8.35 8.30 11.23
N ASP A 130 7.56 7.81 12.19
CA ASP A 130 7.12 6.43 12.18
C ASP A 130 5.96 6.28 11.19
N LEU A 131 6.28 5.85 9.97
CA LEU A 131 5.29 5.63 8.90
C LEU A 131 4.26 4.55 9.25
N ARG A 132 4.60 3.61 10.12
CA ARG A 132 3.68 2.57 10.58
C ARG A 132 2.62 3.16 11.50
N GLU A 133 2.97 4.10 12.36
CA GLU A 133 2.00 4.76 13.27
C GLU A 133 1.43 6.07 12.69
N ASN A 134 1.78 6.41 11.45
CA ASN A 134 1.29 7.62 10.80
C ASN A 134 -0.23 7.58 10.60
N THR A 135 -0.94 8.61 11.08
CA THR A 135 -2.41 8.68 11.06
C THR A 135 -3.00 8.59 9.65
N ALA A 136 -2.38 9.20 8.64
CA ALA A 136 -2.90 9.15 7.27
C ALA A 136 -2.71 7.76 6.64
N VAL A 137 -1.58 7.12 6.91
CA VAL A 137 -1.31 5.73 6.46
C VAL A 137 -2.30 4.77 7.10
N GLN A 138 -2.50 4.87 8.43
CA GLN A 138 -3.46 4.02 9.15
C GLN A 138 -4.90 4.29 8.71
N ALA A 139 -5.29 5.56 8.54
CA ALA A 139 -6.62 5.90 8.03
C ALA A 139 -6.87 5.29 6.65
N LEU A 140 -5.89 5.37 5.73
CA LEU A 140 -6.00 4.73 4.41
C LEU A 140 -6.18 3.23 4.56
N LEU A 141 -5.31 2.54 5.30
CA LEU A 141 -5.38 1.09 5.49
C LEU A 141 -6.76 0.65 5.98
N HIS A 142 -7.31 1.36 6.96
CA HIS A 142 -8.65 1.11 7.50
C HIS A 142 -9.80 1.41 6.54
N THR A 143 -9.54 2.00 5.37
CA THR A 143 -10.55 2.16 4.33
C THR A 143 -10.57 1.00 3.33
N ILE A 144 -9.51 0.18 3.30
CA ILE A 144 -9.39 -0.95 2.37
C ILE A 144 -10.39 -2.04 2.76
N ARG A 145 -11.22 -2.48 1.80
CA ARG A 145 -12.22 -3.54 2.00
C ARG A 145 -12.60 -4.22 0.68
N ALA A 146 -13.09 -5.46 0.79
CA ALA A 146 -13.78 -6.11 -0.33
C ALA A 146 -15.09 -5.36 -0.66
N GLU A 147 -15.49 -5.42 -1.93
CA GLU A 147 -16.80 -4.95 -2.43
C GLU A 147 -17.84 -6.08 -2.50
#